data_AF-A0A1W9WWJ3-F1
#
_entry.id   AF-A0A1W9WWJ3-F1
#
_cell.length_a   1.000
_cell.length_b   1.000
_cell.length_c   1.000
_cell.angle_alpha   90.00
_cell.angle_beta   90.00
_cell.angle_gamma   90.00
#
_symmetry.space_group_name_H-M   'P 1'
#
loop_
_entity.id
_entity.type
_entity.pdbx_description
1 polymer ?
#
loop_
_entity_poly.entity_id
_entity_poly.type
_entity_poly.pdbx_seq_one_letter_code
_entity_poly.pdbx_strand_id
1 'polypeptide(L)'
;MGRDFHPLNVIWDHHRIKAVIDWEFLGFKPDIYDLANLVGCAGIENPEGFGMPMVITFLREIRAAKIISSQGWQYFPEYILALRFAWLSEWLRKKDQEMLEMEAAFMDILIKNIKDLRYIWEIG
;
A
#
# COMPACT_ATOMS: atom_id res chain seq x y z
N MET A 1 6.45 10.70 -6.49
CA MET A 1 6.03 9.49 -5.76
C MET A 1 7.02 8.36 -6.02
N GLY A 2 7.47 7.66 -4.98
CA GLY A 2 8.56 6.67 -5.00
C GLY A 2 8.00 5.24 -5.02
N ARG A 3 8.56 4.33 -5.83
CA ARG A 3 8.01 2.95 -5.93
C ARG A 3 8.13 2.13 -4.63
N ASP A 4 8.99 2.55 -3.71
CA ASP A 4 9.34 1.80 -2.52
C ASP A 4 9.04 2.60 -1.24
N PHE A 5 7.89 3.27 -1.18
CA PHE A 5 7.50 3.93 0.06
C PHE A 5 6.95 2.90 1.05
N HIS A 6 7.72 2.57 2.08
CA HIS A 6 7.35 1.68 3.18
C HIS A 6 8.03 2.13 4.49
N PRO A 7 7.60 1.63 5.68
CA PRO A 7 8.10 2.13 6.96
C PRO A 7 9.61 2.06 7.18
N LEU A 8 10.35 1.21 6.46
CA LEU A 8 11.81 1.13 6.58
C LEU A 8 12.54 2.26 5.83
N ASN A 9 11.87 2.94 4.89
CA ASN A 9 12.40 4.12 4.19
C ASN A 9 12.13 5.44 4.93
N VAL A 10 11.70 5.34 6.20
CA VAL A 10 11.48 6.47 7.10
C VAL A 10 12.52 6.42 8.22
N ILE A 11 13.31 7.48 8.35
CA ILE A 11 14.20 7.68 9.50
C ILE A 11 13.38 8.32 10.62
N TRP A 12 13.36 7.66 11.77
CA TRP A 12 12.64 8.10 12.97
C TRP A 12 13.58 8.80 13.96
N ASP A 13 13.07 9.84 14.62
CA ASP A 13 13.66 10.44 15.82
C ASP A 13 12.61 10.40 16.94
N HIS A 14 12.72 9.41 17.81
CA HIS A 14 11.72 9.09 18.83
C HIS A 14 10.32 8.93 18.22
N HIS A 15 9.45 9.92 18.40
CA HIS A 15 8.06 9.94 17.93
C HIS A 15 7.85 10.84 16.71
N ARG A 16 8.93 11.22 16.01
CA ARG A 16 8.88 12.14 14.87
C ARG A 16 9.57 11.54 13.65
N ILE A 17 9.04 11.86 12.47
CA ILE A 17 9.72 11.57 11.21
C ILE A 17 10.88 12.56 11.07
N LYS A 18 12.11 12.06 10.98
CA LYS A 18 13.31 12.86 10.77
C LYS A 18 13.61 13.05 9.28
N ALA A 19 13.45 12.00 8.48
CA ALA A 19 13.62 12.06 7.04
C ALA A 19 12.90 10.91 6.34
N VAL A 20 12.56 11.10 5.07
CA VAL A 20 12.21 10.04 4.13
C VAL A 20 13.37 9.89 3.16
N ILE A 21 13.87 8.68 3.01
CA ILE A 21 15.03 8.36 2.18
C ILE A 21 14.63 7.52 0.97
N ASP A 22 15.63 7.14 0.18
CA ASP A 22 15.47 6.22 -0.95
C ASP A 22 14.56 6.73 -2.09
N TRP A 23 14.99 7.84 -2.70
CA TRP A 23 14.26 8.53 -3.76
C TRP A 23 14.57 8.00 -5.17
N GLU A 24 15.28 6.88 -5.30
CA GLU A 24 15.77 6.38 -6.60
C GLU A 24 14.64 6.03 -7.58
N PHE A 25 13.43 5.81 -7.07
CA PHE A 25 12.23 5.51 -7.86
C PHE A 25 11.23 6.66 -7.99
N LEU A 26 11.68 7.91 -7.75
CA LEU A 26 10.84 9.09 -7.92
C LEU A 26 10.40 9.26 -9.37
N GLY A 27 9.11 9.50 -9.58
CA GLY A 27 8.56 9.85 -10.88
C GLY A 27 7.09 10.27 -10.81
N PHE A 28 6.52 10.63 -11.97
CA PHE A 28 5.10 10.91 -12.13
C PHE A 28 4.29 9.62 -11.99
N LYS A 29 3.35 9.62 -11.06
CA LYS A 29 2.43 8.50 -10.76
C LYS A 29 1.10 9.09 -10.29
N PRO A 30 -0.01 8.31 -10.34
CA PRO A 30 -1.24 8.70 -9.68
C PRO A 30 -1.00 9.06 -8.22
N ASP A 31 -1.73 10.04 -7.72
CA ASP A 31 -1.62 10.56 -6.35
C ASP A 31 -1.80 9.48 -5.27
N ILE A 32 -2.62 8.46 -5.55
CA ILE A 32 -2.88 7.35 -4.63
C ILE A 32 -1.71 6.34 -4.53
N TYR A 33 -0.72 6.41 -5.42
CA TYR A 33 0.28 5.36 -5.59
C TYR A 33 1.03 5.02 -4.30
N ASP A 34 1.61 6.02 -3.64
CA ASP A 34 2.46 5.80 -2.45
C ASP A 34 1.64 5.25 -1.28
N LEU A 35 0.39 5.70 -1.16
CA LEU A 35 -0.56 5.20 -0.17
C LEU A 35 -0.90 3.73 -0.41
N ALA A 36 -1.18 3.38 -1.67
CA ALA A 36 -1.54 2.02 -2.05
C ALA A 36 -0.36 1.05 -1.89
N ASN A 37 0.86 1.51 -2.18
CA ASN A 37 2.06 0.71 -1.96
C ASN A 37 2.26 0.42 -0.48
N LEU A 38 2.21 1.46 0.38
CA LEU A 38 2.41 1.30 1.82
C LEU A 38 1.37 0.38 2.45
N VAL A 39 0.08 0.58 2.15
CA VAL A 39 -1.00 -0.25 2.72
C VAL A 39 -0.93 -1.67 2.16
N GLY A 40 -0.57 -1.85 0.89
CA GLY A 40 -0.31 -3.18 0.32
C GLY A 40 0.81 -3.91 1.07
N CYS A 41 1.91 -3.24 1.38
CA CYS A 41 3.00 -3.82 2.17
C CYS A 41 2.57 -4.15 3.61
N ALA A 42 1.68 -3.34 4.21
CA ALA A 42 1.18 -3.63 5.55
C ALA A 42 0.32 -4.91 5.62
N GLY A 43 -0.35 -5.28 4.52
CA GLY A 43 -1.23 -6.44 4.45
C GLY A 43 -0.59 -7.73 3.93
N ILE A 44 0.54 -7.66 3.20
CA ILE A 44 1.09 -8.83 2.49
C ILE A 44 1.64 -9.91 3.44
N GLU A 45 2.30 -9.51 4.54
CA GLU A 45 2.83 -10.44 5.53
C GLU A 45 1.74 -10.96 6.48
N ASN A 46 0.75 -10.13 6.79
CA ASN A 46 -0.42 -10.49 7.59
C ASN A 46 -1.64 -9.68 7.11
N PRO A 47 -2.67 -10.31 6.51
CA PRO A 47 -3.86 -9.61 6.01
C PRO A 47 -4.64 -8.82 7.07
N GLU A 48 -4.54 -9.20 8.36
CA GLU A 48 -5.09 -8.38 9.45
C GLU A 48 -4.47 -6.98 9.52
N GLY A 49 -3.30 -6.81 8.90
CA GLY A 49 -2.61 -5.54 8.79
C GLY A 49 -3.41 -4.46 8.07
N PHE A 50 -4.40 -4.79 7.26
CA PHE A 50 -5.31 -3.79 6.69
C PHE A 50 -6.21 -3.10 7.72
N GLY A 51 -6.52 -3.80 8.81
CA GLY A 51 -7.38 -3.32 9.90
C GLY A 51 -6.60 -2.79 11.11
N MET A 52 -5.26 -2.82 11.08
CA MET A 52 -4.47 -2.44 12.26
C MET A 52 -4.63 -0.94 12.58
N PRO A 53 -4.57 -0.53 13.86
CA PRO A 53 -4.75 0.86 14.27
C PRO A 53 -3.84 1.86 13.54
N MET A 54 -2.63 1.43 13.16
CA MET A 54 -1.69 2.25 12.40
C MET A 54 -2.23 2.58 10.99
N VAL A 55 -2.70 1.58 10.23
CA VAL A 55 -3.25 1.77 8.89
C VAL A 55 -4.51 2.62 8.94
N ILE A 56 -5.43 2.33 9.87
CA ILE A 56 -6.66 3.11 10.04
C ILE A 56 -6.35 4.58 10.36
N THR A 57 -5.45 4.82 11.32
CA THR A 57 -5.02 6.18 11.67
C THR A 57 -4.38 6.87 10.48
N PHE A 58 -3.47 6.20 9.77
CA PHE A 58 -2.77 6.76 8.63
C PHE A 58 -3.74 7.16 7.50
N LEU A 59 -4.67 6.28 7.13
CA LEU A 59 -5.68 6.57 6.11
C LEU A 59 -6.55 7.78 6.48
N ARG A 60 -6.93 7.90 7.76
CA ARG A 60 -7.69 9.04 8.28
C ARG A 60 -6.90 10.35 8.15
N GLU A 61 -5.63 10.36 8.57
CA GLU A 61 -4.79 11.55 8.50
C GLU A 61 -4.52 11.97 7.04
N ILE A 62 -4.26 11.02 6.13
CA ILE A 62 -4.07 11.32 4.70
C ILE A 62 -5.35 11.90 4.08
N ARG A 63 -6.53 11.40 4.47
CA ARG A 63 -7.80 11.95 4.02
C ARG A 63 -8.01 13.38 4.54
N ALA A 64 -7.72 13.62 5.82
CA ALA A 64 -7.83 14.95 6.43
C ALA A 64 -6.90 15.98 5.75
N ALA A 65 -5.74 15.54 5.27
CA ALA A 65 -4.79 16.38 4.54
C ALA A 65 -5.28 16.80 3.14
N LYS A 66 -6.29 16.13 2.57
CA LYS A 66 -6.89 16.45 1.25
C LYS A 66 -5.88 16.51 0.09
N ILE A 67 -4.84 15.68 0.18
CA ILE A 67 -3.77 15.60 -0.84
C ILE A 67 -4.03 14.56 -1.94
N ILE A 68 -5.03 13.70 -1.74
CA ILE A 68 -5.44 12.65 -2.68
C ILE A 68 -6.79 13.04 -3.28
N SER A 69 -6.91 12.91 -4.60
CA SER A 69 -8.13 13.14 -5.35
C SER A 69 -9.25 12.17 -4.97
N SER A 70 -10.50 12.58 -5.22
CA SER A 70 -11.66 11.70 -5.05
C SER A 70 -11.55 10.42 -5.91
N GLN A 71 -11.01 10.53 -7.12
CA GLN A 71 -10.80 9.39 -7.99
C GLN A 71 -9.75 8.41 -7.44
N GLY A 72 -8.66 8.93 -6.84
CA GLY A 72 -7.68 8.10 -6.15
C GLY A 72 -8.32 7.25 -5.04
N TRP A 73 -9.16 7.86 -4.20
CA TRP A 73 -9.89 7.14 -3.15
C TRP A 73 -10.91 6.15 -3.68
N GLN A 74 -11.64 6.52 -4.75
CA GLN A 74 -12.63 5.65 -5.38
C GLN A 74 -12.04 4.31 -5.78
N TYR A 75 -10.83 4.31 -6.35
CA TYR A 75 -10.15 3.12 -6.85
C TYR A 75 -9.06 2.58 -5.89
N PHE A 76 -9.02 3.04 -4.64
CA PHE A 76 -7.91 2.72 -3.74
C PHE A 76 -7.67 1.20 -3.55
N PRO A 77 -8.69 0.38 -3.20
CA PRO A 77 -8.50 -1.06 -3.06
C PRO A 77 -8.04 -1.74 -4.36
N GLU A 78 -8.61 -1.34 -5.50
CA GLU A 78 -8.23 -1.87 -6.81
C GLU A 78 -6.83 -1.43 -7.22
N TYR A 79 -6.39 -0.26 -6.77
CA TYR A 79 -5.04 0.23 -7.01
C TYR A 79 -3.99 -0.57 -6.22
N ILE A 80 -4.30 -0.96 -4.97
CA ILE A 80 -3.46 -1.91 -4.20
C ILE A 80 -3.30 -3.21 -4.99
N LEU A 81 -4.40 -3.77 -5.51
CA LEU A 81 -4.38 -4.98 -6.34
C LEU A 81 -3.51 -4.79 -7.58
N ALA A 82 -3.70 -3.68 -8.30
CA ALA A 82 -2.96 -3.37 -9.52
C ALA A 82 -1.45 -3.29 -9.27
N LEU A 83 -1.03 -2.72 -8.13
CA LEU A 83 0.38 -2.68 -7.75
C LEU A 83 0.97 -4.05 -7.49
N ARG A 84 0.18 -5.03 -7.04
CA ARG A 84 0.69 -6.38 -6.79
C ARG A 84 1.15 -7.09 -8.06
N PHE A 85 0.59 -6.76 -9.22
CA PHE A 85 1.09 -7.28 -10.49
C PHE A 85 2.53 -6.82 -10.80
N ALA A 86 2.94 -5.62 -10.38
CA ALA A 86 4.31 -5.15 -10.57
C ALA A 86 5.30 -5.99 -9.75
N TRP A 87 4.93 -6.34 -8.52
CA TRP A 87 5.71 -7.20 -7.64
C TRP A 87 5.70 -8.65 -8.10
N LEU A 88 4.55 -9.18 -8.52
CA LEU A 88 4.46 -10.50 -9.14
C LEU A 88 5.40 -10.62 -10.35
N SER A 89 5.45 -9.59 -11.21
CA SER A 89 6.39 -9.53 -12.32
C SER A 89 7.86 -9.50 -11.88
N GLU A 90 8.17 -8.92 -10.73
CA GLU A 90 9.52 -8.90 -10.17
C GLU A 90 9.92 -10.30 -9.68
N TRP A 91 9.07 -10.96 -8.92
CA TRP A 91 9.32 -12.32 -8.42
C TRP A 91 9.40 -13.35 -9.54
N LEU A 92 8.61 -13.20 -10.61
CA LEU A 92 8.73 -14.01 -11.82
C LEU A 92 10.12 -13.89 -12.45
N ARG A 93 10.68 -12.68 -12.54
CA ARG A 93 12.03 -12.46 -13.09
C ARG A 93 13.11 -13.05 -12.19
N LYS A 94 12.91 -12.98 -10.87
CA LYS A 94 13.81 -13.55 -9.86
C LYS A 94 13.67 -15.06 -9.71
N LYS A 95 12.61 -15.67 -10.26
CA LYS A 95 12.24 -17.08 -10.08
C LYS A 95 12.05 -17.44 -8.60
N ASP A 96 11.51 -16.51 -7.83
CA ASP A 96 11.24 -16.69 -6.41
C ASP A 96 9.83 -17.27 -6.21
N GLN A 97 9.76 -18.59 -6.06
CA GLN A 97 8.48 -19.30 -6.01
C GLN A 97 7.69 -19.01 -4.72
N GLU A 98 8.38 -18.84 -3.59
CA GLU A 98 7.75 -18.55 -2.30
C GLU A 98 7.06 -17.19 -2.35
N MET A 99 7.75 -16.18 -2.88
CA MET A 99 7.17 -14.84 -3.02
C MET A 99 6.00 -14.81 -4.03
N LEU A 100 6.05 -15.61 -5.10
CA LEU A 100 4.94 -15.72 -6.05
C LEU A 100 3.67 -16.30 -5.42
N GLU A 101 3.82 -17.36 -4.61
CA GLU A 101 2.72 -17.98 -3.90
C GLU A 101 2.11 -17.02 -2.86
N MET A 102 2.97 -16.30 -2.13
CA MET A 102 2.53 -15.28 -1.18
C MET A 102 1.75 -14.15 -1.85
N GLU A 103 2.24 -13.59 -2.96
CA GLU A 103 1.51 -12.54 -3.71
C GLU A 103 0.18 -13.05 -4.24
N ALA A 104 0.15 -14.25 -4.83
CA ALA A 104 -1.08 -14.82 -5.38
C ALA A 104 -2.14 -15.04 -4.28
N ALA A 105 -1.74 -15.60 -3.13
CA ALA A 105 -2.62 -15.76 -1.98
C ALA A 105 -3.12 -14.41 -1.45
N PHE A 106 -2.23 -13.43 -1.32
CA PHE A 106 -2.58 -12.09 -0.87
C PHE A 106 -3.55 -11.39 -1.82
N MET A 107 -3.32 -11.47 -3.13
CA MET A 107 -4.22 -10.91 -4.15
C MET A 107 -5.61 -11.55 -4.10
N ASP A 108 -5.70 -12.86 -3.90
CA ASP A 108 -6.98 -13.57 -3.74
C ASP A 108 -7.74 -13.11 -2.49
N ILE A 109 -7.04 -12.94 -1.36
CA ILE A 109 -7.61 -12.38 -0.13
C ILE A 109 -8.11 -10.95 -0.38
N LEU A 110 -7.30 -10.10 -1.02
CA LEU A 110 -7.69 -8.73 -1.32
C LEU A 110 -8.98 -8.70 -2.17
N ILE A 111 -9.01 -9.43 -3.29
CA ILE A 111 -10.18 -9.50 -4.20
C ILE A 111 -11.44 -9.92 -3.44
N LYS A 112 -11.35 -10.97 -2.61
CA LYS A 112 -12.48 -11.49 -1.83
C LYS A 112 -13.02 -10.47 -0.82
N ASN A 113 -12.16 -9.61 -0.30
CA ASN A 113 -12.49 -8.70 0.80
C ASN A 113 -12.56 -7.21 0.38
N ILE A 114 -12.46 -6.84 -0.90
CA ILE A 114 -12.49 -5.43 -1.37
C ILE A 114 -13.67 -4.66 -0.78
N LYS A 115 -14.86 -5.27 -0.69
CA LYS A 115 -16.06 -4.61 -0.16
C LYS A 115 -15.95 -4.32 1.34
N ASP A 116 -15.41 -5.27 2.10
CA ASP A 116 -15.25 -5.13 3.55
C ASP A 116 -14.13 -4.12 3.87
N LEU A 117 -13.05 -4.12 3.08
CA LEU A 117 -11.98 -3.14 3.19
C LEU A 117 -12.48 -1.72 2.94
N ARG A 118 -13.37 -1.53 1.96
CA ARG A 118 -14.05 -0.23 1.75
C ARG A 118 -14.80 0.24 2.99
N TYR A 119 -15.53 -0.67 3.65
CA TYR A 119 -16.25 -0.36 4.89
C TYR A 119 -15.29 -0.03 6.04
N ILE A 120 -14.28 -0.87 6.28
CA ILE A 120 -13.30 -0.71 7.37
C ILE A 120 -12.51 0.60 7.23
N TRP A 121 -12.16 0.96 6.01
CA TRP A 121 -11.43 2.20 5.73
C TRP A 121 -12.35 3.41 5.57
N GLU A 122 -13.67 3.23 5.71
CA GLU A 122 -14.67 4.27 5.50
C GLU A 122 -14.52 4.95 4.12
N ILE A 123 -14.18 4.19 3.08
CA ILE A 123 -14.08 4.67 1.68
C ILE A 123 -15.20 4.07 0.83
N GLY A 124 -16.17 4.90 0.48
CA GLY A 124 -17.33 4.51 -0.32
C GLY A 124 -18.18 5.71 -0.64
#